data_AF-A0A7K6BMH3-F1
#
_entry.id   AF-A0A7K6BMH3-F1
#
_cell.length_a   1.000
_cell.length_b   1.000
_cell.length_c   1.000
_cell.angle_alpha   90.00
_cell.angle_beta   90.00
_cell.angle_gamma   90.00
#
_symmetry.space_group_name_H-M   'P 1'
#
loop_
_entity.id
_entity.type
_entity.pdbx_description
1 polymer ?
#
loop_
_entity_poly.entity_id
_entity_poly.type
_entity_poly.pdbx_seq_one_letter_code
_entity_poly.pdbx_strand_id
1 'polypeptide(L)'
;FIPWKKLYHQYLMKEDTALGRVEQILQEFSITKEQEGCVLGLIRLVSSMPTGPKVDPTVILQCLGSHPLFPKAQVCVLNKLPDLQSKAGPEKMWATVAVMVLFSDGVGDIQRLLECLRRPCSNLSVVEVTELLYCMATLLFAMRDRSIPITNRIHYNIFYCLYLMENASGSVQPLEEGTVPSHCRQDLCSSGWPDVKLTHEQQRILNHKIEPRQRVKIMAFAGTGKTSTLVKYAEKFPDLKFLYVAFNKAVTEKGKKVFPRNVTCKTFHSLAFGSVGRHYKDKGKLNFSKMSVYSISSLLRHRKGESLFVRGKTVSQTLESFFSSSDEEICEEHTPLWCKNTHGMMQLVSREEKKIIVEEAKEIWHNMKKLDGDAEKRYKMTCDGYLKLWQLSKPQLSGYDAIFVDEAQDCTPAIVDIVLSQKCGIILVGDPHQQIYTFRGAVNTLYSVPHTHVYYLTQSFRFGPEIAYVGATILDVCKGIRNKTLVGG
;
A
#
# COMPACT_ATOMS: atom_id res chain seq x y z
N PHE A 1 -16.60 21.54 14.87
CA PHE A 1 -17.17 20.22 14.50
C PHE A 1 -17.52 20.29 13.02
N ILE A 2 -17.20 19.27 12.22
CA ILE A 2 -17.32 19.26 10.73
C ILE A 2 -18.25 18.09 10.36
N PRO A 3 -19.60 18.30 10.35
CA PRO A 3 -20.60 17.25 10.17
C PRO A 3 -20.44 16.39 8.92
N TRP A 4 -20.23 16.99 7.75
CA TRP A 4 -20.08 16.26 6.49
C TRP A 4 -18.78 15.46 6.44
N LYS A 5 -17.69 15.98 7.02
CA LYS A 5 -16.46 15.18 7.20
C LYS A 5 -16.73 13.92 8.00
N LYS A 6 -17.47 14.04 9.11
CA LYS A 6 -17.83 12.88 9.95
C LYS A 6 -18.66 11.90 9.13
N LEU A 7 -19.71 12.37 8.46
CA LEU A 7 -20.59 11.52 7.66
C LEU A 7 -19.84 10.81 6.52
N TYR A 8 -18.94 11.50 5.84
CA TYR A 8 -18.09 10.93 4.79
C TYR A 8 -17.27 9.74 5.30
N HIS A 9 -16.57 9.91 6.42
CA HIS A 9 -15.75 8.84 6.98
C HIS A 9 -16.60 7.67 7.49
N GLN A 10 -17.74 7.93 8.14
CA GLN A 10 -18.65 6.87 8.58
C GLN A 10 -19.25 6.10 7.38
N TYR A 11 -19.56 6.80 6.28
CA TYR A 11 -20.03 6.19 5.05
C TYR A 11 -18.96 5.29 4.41
N LEU A 12 -17.70 5.74 4.35
CA LEU A 12 -16.58 4.93 3.87
C LEU A 12 -16.35 3.68 4.73
N MET A 13 -16.61 3.76 6.03
CA MET A 13 -16.55 2.63 6.96
C MET A 13 -17.79 1.73 6.91
N LYS A 14 -18.78 2.04 6.05
CA LYS A 14 -20.03 1.29 5.89
C LYS A 14 -20.82 1.17 7.20
N GLU A 15 -20.82 2.22 8.03
CA GLU A 15 -21.67 2.28 9.21
C GLU A 15 -23.16 2.39 8.82
N ASP A 16 -24.01 1.50 9.34
CA ASP A 16 -25.44 1.42 8.95
C ASP A 16 -26.18 2.75 9.09
N THR A 17 -25.91 3.49 10.16
CA THR A 17 -26.55 4.80 10.41
C THR A 17 -26.17 5.84 9.34
N ALA A 18 -24.91 5.82 8.89
CA ALA A 18 -24.43 6.72 7.83
C ALA A 18 -24.97 6.31 6.46
N LEU A 19 -25.03 5.00 6.19
CA LEU A 19 -25.64 4.46 4.96
C LEU A 19 -27.11 4.85 4.85
N GLY A 20 -27.89 4.66 5.92
CA GLY A 20 -29.31 5.03 5.95
C GLY A 20 -29.52 6.54 5.83
N ARG A 21 -28.71 7.35 6.50
CA ARG A 21 -28.79 8.82 6.39
C ARG A 21 -28.48 9.31 4.98
N VAL A 22 -27.41 8.81 4.36
CA VAL A 22 -27.07 9.20 2.98
C VAL A 22 -28.15 8.73 2.01
N GLU A 23 -28.74 7.56 2.21
CA GLU A 23 -29.86 7.10 1.39
C GLU A 23 -31.07 8.02 1.46
N GLN A 24 -31.47 8.44 2.67
CA GLN A 24 -32.55 9.40 2.85
C GLN A 24 -32.27 10.72 2.11
N ILE A 25 -31.02 11.22 2.19
CA ILE A 25 -30.60 12.42 1.48
C ILE A 25 -30.70 12.25 -0.04
N LEU A 26 -30.25 11.12 -0.58
CA LEU A 26 -30.35 10.84 -2.02
C LEU A 26 -31.81 10.84 -2.48
N GLN A 27 -32.73 10.28 -1.69
CA GLN A 27 -34.17 10.26 -2.00
C GLN A 27 -34.80 11.65 -1.91
N GLU A 28 -34.53 12.38 -0.83
CA GLU A 28 -35.05 13.74 -0.60
C GLU A 28 -34.69 14.69 -1.74
N PHE A 29 -33.47 14.59 -2.27
CA PHE A 29 -32.97 15.43 -3.35
C PHE A 29 -33.11 14.79 -4.75
N SER A 30 -33.84 13.67 -4.87
CA SER A 30 -34.06 12.97 -6.14
C SER A 30 -32.76 12.60 -6.89
N ILE A 31 -31.71 12.25 -6.15
CA ILE A 31 -30.42 11.79 -6.66
C ILE A 31 -30.48 10.27 -6.84
N THR A 32 -31.27 9.81 -7.81
CA THR A 32 -31.40 8.38 -8.13
C THR A 32 -30.98 8.10 -9.57
N LYS A 33 -30.84 6.81 -9.92
CA LYS A 33 -30.40 6.39 -11.25
C LYS A 33 -31.46 6.62 -12.33
N GLU A 34 -32.72 6.59 -11.93
CA GLU A 34 -33.91 6.72 -12.79
C GLU A 34 -34.23 8.16 -13.14
N GLN A 35 -33.77 9.12 -12.31
CA GLN A 35 -34.04 10.54 -12.49
C GLN A 35 -33.05 11.16 -13.49
N GLU A 36 -33.60 11.73 -14.57
CA GLU A 36 -32.82 12.56 -15.47
C GLU A 36 -32.32 13.81 -14.74
N GLY A 37 -31.02 14.12 -14.88
CA GLY A 37 -30.43 15.28 -14.23
C GLY A 37 -30.26 15.14 -12.71
N CYS A 38 -30.08 13.93 -12.17
CA CYS A 38 -29.80 13.67 -10.75
C CYS A 38 -28.66 14.53 -10.14
N VAL A 39 -27.70 14.97 -10.95
CA VAL A 39 -26.64 15.93 -10.56
C VAL A 39 -27.21 17.29 -10.11
N LEU A 40 -28.37 17.71 -10.62
CA LEU A 40 -29.06 18.92 -10.17
C LEU A 40 -29.55 18.78 -8.72
N GLY A 41 -29.94 17.56 -8.31
CA GLY A 41 -30.28 17.26 -6.92
C GLY A 41 -29.09 17.48 -5.98
N LEU A 42 -27.89 17.06 -6.39
CA LEU A 42 -26.64 17.33 -5.67
C LEU A 42 -26.40 18.85 -5.55
N ILE A 43 -26.55 19.61 -6.64
CA ILE A 43 -26.35 21.06 -6.63
C ILE A 43 -27.36 21.73 -5.69
N ARG A 44 -28.63 21.28 -5.69
CA ARG A 44 -29.68 21.80 -4.80
C ARG A 44 -29.35 21.57 -3.33
N LEU A 45 -28.87 20.38 -2.97
CA LEU A 45 -28.43 20.11 -1.60
C LEU A 45 -27.24 20.99 -1.19
N VAL A 46 -26.25 21.15 -2.07
CA VAL A 46 -25.11 22.02 -1.76
C VAL A 46 -25.56 23.48 -1.64
N SER A 47 -26.54 23.91 -2.45
CA SER A 47 -27.09 25.27 -2.40
C SER A 47 -27.83 25.58 -1.10
N SER A 48 -28.38 24.58 -0.42
CA SER A 48 -29.09 24.75 0.85
C SER A 48 -28.17 24.69 2.08
N MET A 49 -26.84 24.60 1.88
CA MET A 49 -25.91 24.55 3.00
C MET A 49 -25.93 25.83 3.84
N PRO A 50 -25.82 25.73 5.18
CA PRO A 50 -25.75 26.89 6.05
C PRO A 50 -24.54 27.76 5.73
N THR A 51 -24.75 29.08 5.74
CA THR A 51 -23.70 30.08 5.52
C THR A 51 -23.58 30.95 6.76
N GLY A 52 -22.35 31.23 7.18
CA GLY A 52 -22.08 32.11 8.31
C GLY A 52 -22.67 33.53 8.10
N PRO A 53 -23.15 34.19 9.17
CA PRO A 53 -23.83 35.49 9.05
C PRO A 53 -22.94 36.64 8.56
N LYS A 54 -21.61 36.44 8.52
CA LYS A 54 -20.62 37.43 8.08
C LYS A 54 -20.20 37.27 6.61
N VAL A 55 -20.67 36.22 5.94
CA VAL A 55 -20.31 35.94 4.54
C VAL A 55 -21.20 36.77 3.63
N ASP A 56 -20.60 37.61 2.78
CA ASP A 56 -21.29 38.32 1.71
C ASP A 56 -21.18 37.51 0.41
N PRO A 57 -22.26 36.89 -0.07
CA PRO A 57 -22.25 36.10 -1.30
C PRO A 57 -21.81 36.87 -2.53
N THR A 58 -22.06 38.19 -2.58
CA THR A 58 -21.71 39.05 -3.71
C THR A 58 -20.20 39.21 -3.82
N VAL A 59 -19.54 39.45 -2.68
CA VAL A 59 -18.07 39.56 -2.62
C VAL A 59 -17.43 38.22 -2.97
N ILE A 60 -17.96 37.09 -2.49
CA ILE A 60 -17.44 35.77 -2.86
C ILE A 60 -17.55 35.54 -4.37
N LEU A 61 -18.71 35.81 -4.97
CA LEU A 61 -18.91 35.70 -6.42
C LEU A 61 -17.94 36.61 -7.21
N GLN A 62 -17.63 37.81 -6.71
CA GLN A 62 -16.60 38.67 -7.30
C GLN A 62 -15.20 38.06 -7.19
N CYS A 63 -14.82 37.52 -6.01
CA CYS A 63 -13.51 36.88 -5.82
C CYS A 63 -13.37 35.64 -6.75
N LEU A 64 -14.46 34.94 -7.05
CA LEU A 64 -14.51 33.82 -8.02
C LEU A 64 -14.42 34.27 -9.49
N GLY A 65 -14.68 35.54 -9.81
CA GLY A 65 -14.71 36.07 -11.17
C GLY A 65 -13.42 35.87 -11.97
N SER A 66 -12.28 35.77 -11.28
CA SER A 66 -10.98 35.48 -11.94
C SER A 66 -10.77 34.01 -12.31
N HIS A 67 -11.66 33.11 -11.89
CA HIS A 67 -11.51 31.68 -12.17
C HIS A 67 -12.07 31.33 -13.57
N PRO A 68 -11.33 30.59 -14.44
CA PRO A 68 -11.76 30.30 -15.81
C PRO A 68 -13.11 29.57 -15.93
N LEU A 69 -13.46 28.73 -14.94
CA LEU A 69 -14.72 27.99 -14.91
C LEU A 69 -15.92 28.82 -14.44
N PHE A 70 -15.69 29.99 -13.84
CA PHE A 70 -16.76 30.77 -13.20
C PHE A 70 -17.84 31.24 -14.19
N PRO A 71 -17.53 31.84 -15.35
CA PRO A 71 -18.56 32.29 -16.29
C PRO A 71 -19.43 31.12 -16.79
N LYS A 72 -18.81 29.97 -17.08
CA LYS A 72 -19.52 28.76 -17.50
C LYS A 72 -20.43 28.23 -16.39
N ALA A 73 -19.95 28.23 -15.15
CA ALA A 73 -20.72 27.78 -14.00
C ALA A 73 -21.94 28.67 -13.75
N GLN A 74 -21.78 30.00 -13.82
CA GLN A 74 -22.90 30.94 -13.66
C GLN A 74 -23.98 30.73 -14.72
N VAL A 75 -23.61 30.64 -15.99
CA VAL A 75 -24.57 30.40 -17.08
C VAL A 75 -25.31 29.07 -16.88
N CYS A 76 -24.60 28.03 -16.44
CA CYS A 76 -25.19 26.72 -16.14
C CYS A 76 -26.23 26.82 -15.01
N VAL A 77 -25.87 27.46 -13.88
CA VAL A 77 -26.79 27.65 -12.74
C VAL A 77 -28.03 28.43 -13.18
N LEU A 78 -27.86 29.54 -13.90
CA LEU A 78 -28.99 30.36 -14.36
C LEU A 78 -29.94 29.60 -15.30
N ASN A 79 -29.40 28.76 -16.19
CA ASN A 79 -30.20 28.03 -17.17
C ASN A 79 -30.85 26.75 -16.62
N LYS A 80 -30.20 26.08 -15.66
CA LYS A 80 -30.65 24.77 -15.14
C LYS A 80 -31.38 24.85 -13.81
N LEU A 81 -31.23 25.97 -13.08
CA LEU A 81 -31.88 26.23 -11.80
C LEU A 81 -32.50 27.64 -11.82
N PRO A 82 -33.57 27.85 -12.63
CA PRO A 82 -34.17 29.18 -12.81
C PRO A 82 -34.78 29.73 -11.51
N ASP A 83 -35.17 28.85 -10.58
CA ASP A 83 -35.61 29.20 -9.23
C ASP A 83 -34.55 29.93 -8.40
N LEU A 84 -33.26 29.77 -8.73
CA LEU A 84 -32.16 30.51 -8.11
C LEU A 84 -31.91 31.87 -8.75
N GLN A 85 -32.60 32.24 -9.85
CA GLN A 85 -32.47 33.56 -10.45
C GLN A 85 -33.07 34.67 -9.58
N SER A 86 -34.21 34.38 -8.95
CA SER A 86 -34.91 35.33 -8.05
C SER A 86 -34.26 35.42 -6.67
N LYS A 87 -33.40 34.46 -6.30
CA LYS A 87 -32.69 34.39 -5.03
C LYS A 87 -31.27 34.94 -5.15
N ALA A 88 -31.12 36.25 -5.01
CA ALA A 88 -29.79 36.86 -4.80
C ALA A 88 -29.32 36.52 -3.38
N GLY A 89 -28.39 35.58 -3.23
CA GLY A 89 -27.96 35.15 -1.90
C GLY A 89 -26.99 33.96 -1.86
N PRO A 90 -26.84 33.34 -0.68
CA PRO A 90 -25.88 32.25 -0.45
C PRO A 90 -26.17 31.01 -1.31
N GLU A 91 -27.44 30.74 -1.61
CA GLU A 91 -27.83 29.57 -2.41
C GLU A 91 -27.21 29.60 -3.82
N LYS A 92 -27.29 30.76 -4.50
CA LYS A 92 -26.69 30.95 -5.83
C LYS A 92 -25.16 30.87 -5.78
N MET A 93 -24.55 31.38 -4.73
CA MET A 93 -23.10 31.28 -4.51
C MET A 93 -22.67 29.82 -4.39
N TRP A 94 -23.31 29.05 -3.51
CA TRP A 94 -22.98 27.64 -3.31
C TRP A 94 -23.29 26.78 -4.53
N ALA A 95 -24.39 27.04 -5.23
CA ALA A 95 -24.68 26.37 -6.51
C ALA A 95 -23.59 26.65 -7.55
N THR A 96 -23.10 27.90 -7.63
CA THR A 96 -22.00 28.27 -8.54
C THR A 96 -20.71 27.54 -8.18
N VAL A 97 -20.35 27.50 -6.89
CA VAL A 97 -19.17 26.76 -6.41
C VAL A 97 -19.30 25.26 -6.70
N ALA A 98 -20.46 24.66 -6.46
CA ALA A 98 -20.72 23.25 -6.74
C ALA A 98 -20.56 22.94 -8.24
N VAL A 99 -21.10 23.79 -9.12
CA VAL A 99 -20.94 23.61 -10.58
C VAL A 99 -19.48 23.79 -11.00
N MET A 100 -18.74 24.75 -10.43
CA MET A 100 -17.31 24.89 -10.71
C MET A 100 -16.51 23.63 -10.33
N VAL A 101 -16.83 23.00 -9.20
CA VAL A 101 -16.22 21.73 -8.79
C VAL A 101 -16.62 20.60 -9.76
N LEU A 102 -17.89 20.51 -10.16
CA LEU A 102 -18.36 19.51 -11.13
C LEU A 102 -17.72 19.69 -12.53
N PHE A 103 -17.38 20.92 -12.90
CA PHE A 103 -16.70 21.25 -14.16
C PHE A 103 -15.17 21.13 -14.10
N SER A 104 -14.60 20.81 -12.93
CA SER A 104 -13.15 20.65 -12.79
C SER A 104 -12.64 19.47 -13.61
N ASP A 105 -11.61 19.71 -14.42
CA ASP A 105 -10.95 18.65 -15.22
C ASP A 105 -9.85 17.96 -14.40
N GLY A 106 -9.15 18.74 -13.58
CA GLY A 106 -8.10 18.26 -12.69
C GLY A 106 -8.12 18.94 -11.33
N VAL A 107 -7.22 18.46 -10.47
CA VAL A 107 -6.99 19.01 -9.14
C VAL A 107 -6.69 20.52 -9.18
N GLY A 108 -5.96 20.98 -10.20
CA GLY A 108 -5.55 22.38 -10.33
C GLY A 108 -6.72 23.36 -10.45
N ASP A 109 -7.86 22.96 -11.01
CA ASP A 109 -9.05 23.81 -11.08
C ASP A 109 -9.68 24.00 -9.69
N ILE A 110 -9.74 22.93 -8.89
CA ILE A 110 -10.25 23.02 -7.51
C ILE A 110 -9.26 23.81 -6.65
N GLN A 111 -7.96 23.64 -6.82
CA GLN A 111 -6.96 24.45 -6.11
C GLN A 111 -7.09 25.95 -6.42
N ARG A 112 -7.22 26.33 -7.70
CA ARG A 112 -7.47 27.72 -8.11
C ARG A 112 -8.78 28.27 -7.55
N LEU A 113 -9.83 27.44 -7.50
CA LEU A 113 -11.08 27.79 -6.81
C LEU A 113 -10.84 28.08 -5.32
N LEU A 114 -10.10 27.21 -4.62
CA LEU A 114 -9.75 27.41 -3.21
C LEU A 114 -8.90 28.66 -2.98
N GLU A 115 -7.96 28.97 -3.88
CA GLU A 115 -7.16 30.20 -3.83
C GLU A 115 -8.05 31.45 -3.96
N CYS A 116 -9.04 31.43 -4.86
CA CYS A 116 -10.01 32.52 -5.00
C CYS A 116 -10.84 32.70 -3.71
N LEU A 117 -11.27 31.59 -3.09
CA LEU A 117 -12.04 31.60 -1.85
C LEU A 117 -11.21 31.97 -0.61
N ARG A 118 -9.87 31.87 -0.66
CA ARG A 118 -8.96 32.22 0.44
C ARG A 118 -8.40 33.64 0.34
N ARG A 119 -8.78 34.41 -0.68
CA ARG A 119 -8.37 35.82 -0.80
C ARG A 119 -8.83 36.62 0.43
N PRO A 120 -8.09 37.66 0.85
CA PRO A 120 -8.49 38.49 2.00
C PRO A 120 -9.87 39.15 1.86
N CYS A 121 -10.36 39.33 0.62
CA CYS A 121 -11.74 39.80 0.33
C CYS A 121 -12.82 38.82 0.77
N SER A 122 -12.49 37.54 0.88
CA SER A 122 -13.43 36.47 1.21
C SER A 122 -13.56 36.33 2.72
N ASN A 123 -14.78 36.52 3.23
CA ASN A 123 -15.12 36.22 4.61
C ASN A 123 -15.48 34.73 4.82
N LEU A 124 -15.27 33.88 3.82
CA LEU A 124 -15.61 32.47 3.88
C LEU A 124 -14.58 31.69 4.69
N SER A 125 -15.04 30.94 5.69
CA SER A 125 -14.14 30.16 6.54
C SER A 125 -13.64 28.89 5.84
N VAL A 126 -12.44 28.44 6.19
CA VAL A 126 -11.89 27.15 5.72
C VAL A 126 -12.83 26.00 6.10
N VAL A 127 -13.55 26.11 7.22
CA VAL A 127 -14.50 25.11 7.70
C VAL A 127 -15.70 24.99 6.76
N GLU A 128 -16.29 26.09 6.31
CA GLU A 128 -17.43 26.08 5.36
C GLU A 128 -17.03 25.45 4.02
N VAL A 129 -15.85 25.80 3.50
CA VAL A 129 -15.32 25.21 2.27
C VAL A 129 -15.05 23.71 2.43
N THR A 130 -14.48 23.32 3.57
CA THR A 130 -14.21 21.90 3.90
C THR A 130 -15.51 21.11 3.99
N GLU A 131 -16.54 21.64 4.65
CA GLU A 131 -17.88 21.03 4.73
C GLU A 131 -18.50 20.85 3.34
N LEU A 132 -18.45 21.85 2.47
CA LEU A 132 -18.96 21.74 1.10
C LEU A 132 -18.25 20.62 0.33
N LEU A 133 -16.92 20.59 0.39
CA LEU A 133 -16.13 19.58 -0.33
C LEU A 133 -16.44 18.18 0.20
N TYR A 134 -16.58 18.00 1.52
CA TYR A 134 -16.99 16.71 2.09
C TYR A 134 -18.42 16.32 1.72
N CYS A 135 -19.35 17.27 1.67
CA CYS A 135 -20.72 17.05 1.19
C CYS A 135 -20.70 16.49 -0.24
N MET A 136 -20.05 17.20 -1.17
CA MET A 136 -19.90 16.76 -2.55
C MET A 136 -19.18 15.41 -2.64
N ALA A 137 -18.08 15.21 -1.91
CA ALA A 137 -17.37 13.93 -1.90
C ALA A 137 -18.26 12.77 -1.45
N THR A 138 -19.08 12.97 -0.41
CA THR A 138 -20.01 11.96 0.11
C THR A 138 -21.04 11.58 -0.93
N LEU A 139 -21.67 12.57 -1.57
CA LEU A 139 -22.70 12.35 -2.58
C LEU A 139 -22.12 11.69 -3.83
N LEU A 140 -20.99 12.19 -4.35
CA LEU A 140 -20.35 11.60 -5.54
C LEU A 140 -19.92 10.15 -5.30
N PHE A 141 -19.40 9.84 -4.11
CA PHE A 141 -19.05 8.48 -3.74
C PHE A 141 -20.30 7.60 -3.65
N ALA A 142 -21.38 8.08 -3.01
CA ALA A 142 -22.63 7.36 -2.87
C ALA A 142 -23.35 7.12 -4.21
N MET A 143 -23.35 8.12 -5.10
CA MET A 143 -23.85 8.01 -6.48
C MET A 143 -23.14 6.88 -7.22
N ARG A 144 -21.82 6.80 -7.10
CA ARG A 144 -21.02 5.73 -7.70
C ARG A 144 -21.34 4.36 -7.10
N ASP A 145 -21.50 4.26 -5.78
CA ASP A 145 -21.90 3.01 -5.11
C ASP A 145 -23.30 2.54 -5.55
N ARG A 146 -24.20 3.47 -5.89
CA ARG A 146 -25.52 3.22 -6.48
C ARG A 146 -25.51 3.02 -8.00
N SER A 147 -24.33 2.92 -8.63
CA SER A 147 -24.17 2.76 -10.08
C SER A 147 -24.82 3.86 -10.91
N ILE A 148 -24.89 5.08 -10.38
CA ILE A 148 -25.25 6.28 -11.15
C ILE A 148 -24.04 6.64 -12.03
N PRO A 149 -24.23 6.91 -13.34
CA PRO A 149 -23.13 7.17 -14.26
C PRO A 149 -22.47 8.52 -13.98
N ILE A 150 -21.43 8.52 -13.15
CA ILE A 150 -20.63 9.71 -12.84
C ILE A 150 -19.15 9.37 -12.83
N THR A 151 -18.32 10.29 -13.33
CA THR A 151 -16.87 10.10 -13.34
C THR A 151 -16.30 10.14 -11.92
N ASN A 152 -15.48 9.16 -11.58
CA ASN A 152 -14.77 9.13 -10.30
C ASN A 152 -13.72 10.26 -10.16
N ARG A 153 -13.34 10.88 -11.28
CA ARG A 153 -12.36 11.97 -11.33
C ARG A 153 -12.75 13.15 -10.44
N ILE A 154 -14.03 13.53 -10.42
CA ILE A 154 -14.49 14.67 -9.61
C ILE A 154 -14.32 14.34 -8.12
N HIS A 155 -14.74 13.14 -7.69
CA HIS A 155 -14.54 12.70 -6.31
C HIS A 155 -13.04 12.66 -5.95
N TYR A 156 -12.19 12.14 -6.84
CA TYR A 156 -10.74 12.13 -6.63
C TYR A 156 -10.16 13.54 -6.48
N ASN A 157 -10.53 14.47 -7.35
CA ASN A 157 -10.05 15.86 -7.33
C ASN A 157 -10.42 16.54 -6.01
N ILE A 158 -11.66 16.36 -5.54
CA ILE A 158 -12.13 16.87 -4.25
C ILE A 158 -11.35 16.25 -3.11
N PHE A 159 -11.26 14.91 -3.07
CA PHE A 159 -10.52 14.18 -2.03
C PHE A 159 -9.06 14.64 -1.94
N TYR A 160 -8.41 14.84 -3.09
CA TYR A 160 -7.04 15.31 -3.15
C TYR A 160 -6.88 16.70 -2.54
N CYS A 161 -7.78 17.64 -2.87
CA CYS A 161 -7.74 18.98 -2.31
C CYS A 161 -8.00 18.98 -0.81
N LEU A 162 -8.98 18.20 -0.34
CA LEU A 162 -9.23 17.97 1.09
C LEU A 162 -7.98 17.41 1.78
N TYR A 163 -7.31 16.43 1.16
CA TYR A 163 -6.06 15.87 1.68
C TYR A 163 -4.98 16.95 1.84
N LEU A 164 -4.77 17.80 0.83
CA LEU A 164 -3.80 18.88 0.95
C LEU A 164 -4.17 19.89 2.03
N MET A 165 -5.43 20.30 2.11
CA MET A 165 -5.91 21.24 3.12
C MET A 165 -5.64 20.74 4.54
N GLU A 166 -5.84 19.44 4.78
CA GLU A 166 -5.66 18.85 6.11
C GLU A 166 -4.19 18.62 6.46
N ASN A 167 -3.37 18.26 5.47
CA ASN A 167 -1.95 17.98 5.66
C ASN A 167 -1.04 19.21 5.48
N ALA A 168 -1.57 20.36 5.05
CA ALA A 168 -0.82 21.61 4.96
C ALA A 168 -0.41 22.18 6.34
N SER A 169 -1.09 21.75 7.42
CA SER A 169 -0.98 22.29 8.79
C SER A 169 0.36 22.03 9.52
N GLY A 170 1.40 21.63 8.82
CA GLY A 170 2.79 21.60 9.33
C GLY A 170 3.53 22.93 9.17
N SER A 171 2.85 24.07 9.10
CA SER A 171 3.46 25.38 8.86
C SER A 171 2.79 26.52 9.63
N VAL A 172 2.68 26.40 10.95
CA VAL A 172 2.63 27.56 11.88
C VAL A 172 3.20 27.08 13.21
N GLN A 173 4.48 27.39 13.50
CA GLN A 173 4.84 27.66 14.89
C GLN A 173 4.28 29.06 15.22
N PRO A 174 3.74 29.29 16.42
CA PRO A 174 3.37 30.64 16.82
C PRO A 174 4.64 31.47 16.85
N LEU A 175 4.68 32.54 16.06
CA LEU A 175 5.62 33.63 16.28
C LEU A 175 5.19 34.27 17.61
N GLU A 176 5.87 33.93 18.70
CA GLU A 176 5.89 34.81 19.86
C GLU A 176 6.83 35.96 19.52
N GLU A 177 6.25 37.16 19.45
CA GLU A 177 6.96 38.41 19.24
C GLU A 177 7.86 38.72 20.44
N GLY A 178 9.13 39.04 20.13
CA GLY A 178 10.01 39.82 21.00
C GLY A 178 11.07 39.02 21.74
N THR A 179 12.28 38.92 21.18
CA THR A 179 13.55 39.47 21.72
C THR A 179 14.74 39.02 20.82
N VAL A 180 15.67 39.94 20.59
CA VAL A 180 16.86 39.93 19.69
C VAL A 180 17.86 38.80 20.02
N PRO A 181 18.67 38.28 19.05
CA PRO A 181 19.19 36.91 19.06
C PRO A 181 20.49 36.76 19.85
N SER A 182 20.58 35.72 20.68
CA SER A 182 21.86 35.27 21.25
C SER A 182 22.40 34.10 20.44
N HIS A 183 23.58 34.30 19.87
CA HIS A 183 24.47 33.26 19.38
C HIS A 183 24.67 32.13 20.41
N CYS A 184 25.00 30.94 19.88
CA CYS A 184 25.44 29.71 20.54
C CYS A 184 24.36 28.64 20.77
N ARG A 185 24.12 27.84 19.73
CA ARG A 185 24.33 26.37 19.75
C ARG A 185 24.25 25.82 18.33
N GLN A 186 25.42 25.75 17.71
CA GLN A 186 25.67 24.93 16.54
C GLN A 186 25.96 23.49 17.00
N ASP A 187 25.52 22.56 16.15
CA ASP A 187 26.06 21.22 15.92
C ASP A 187 25.51 20.02 16.72
N LEU A 188 24.82 19.12 16.01
CA LEU A 188 25.39 17.82 15.58
C LEU A 188 24.32 16.94 14.89
N CYS A 189 24.22 17.02 13.56
CA CYS A 189 24.11 15.89 12.60
C CYS A 189 23.61 16.40 11.24
N SER A 190 24.53 16.95 10.44
CA SER A 190 24.30 17.14 9.01
C SER A 190 24.47 15.80 8.30
N SER A 191 23.40 15.00 8.22
CA SER A 191 23.29 13.97 7.19
C SER A 191 22.79 14.65 5.92
N GLY A 192 23.50 14.46 4.80
CA GLY A 192 23.34 15.19 3.53
C GLY A 192 22.06 14.91 2.74
N TRP A 193 20.90 14.96 3.40
CA TRP A 193 19.59 14.99 2.77
C TRP A 193 18.98 16.37 3.04
N PRO A 194 18.35 17.04 2.05
CA PRO A 194 17.54 18.21 2.33
C PRO A 194 16.50 17.84 3.40
N ASP A 195 16.15 18.78 4.28
CA ASP A 195 15.21 18.55 5.38
C ASP A 195 13.86 18.05 4.82
N VAL A 196 13.71 16.73 4.71
CA VAL A 196 12.56 16.12 4.05
C VAL A 196 11.39 16.22 5.01
N LYS A 197 10.47 17.15 4.72
CA LYS A 197 9.23 17.29 5.47
C LYS A 197 8.45 15.98 5.42
N LEU A 198 8.32 15.33 6.57
CA LEU A 198 7.58 14.07 6.72
C LEU A 198 6.08 14.30 6.63
N THR A 199 5.35 13.35 6.05
CA THR A 199 3.87 13.38 6.10
C THR A 199 3.37 13.10 7.51
N HIS A 200 2.12 13.46 7.81
CA HIS A 200 1.48 13.07 9.07
C HIS A 200 1.42 11.54 9.25
N GLU A 201 1.28 10.78 8.17
CA GLU A 201 1.32 9.32 8.20
C GLU A 201 2.70 8.78 8.61
N GLN A 202 3.77 9.32 8.01
CA GLN A 202 5.14 9.01 8.39
C GLN A 202 5.42 9.41 9.84
N GLN A 203 4.98 10.60 10.25
CA GLN A 203 5.17 11.07 11.62
C GLN A 203 4.46 10.17 12.64
N ARG A 204 3.25 9.68 12.34
CA ARG A 204 2.54 8.71 13.20
C ARG A 204 3.33 7.42 13.36
N ILE A 205 3.93 6.90 12.29
CA ILE A 205 4.82 5.73 12.34
C ILE A 205 6.04 6.02 13.22
N LEU A 206 6.70 7.17 13.01
CA LEU A 206 7.87 7.56 13.79
C LEU A 206 7.54 7.82 15.27
N ASN A 207 6.32 8.19 15.61
CA ASN A 207 5.88 8.38 17.00
C ASN A 207 5.63 7.04 17.73
N HIS A 208 5.54 5.93 17.00
CA HIS A 208 5.40 4.60 17.58
C HIS A 208 6.77 4.02 17.92
N LYS A 209 7.16 4.04 19.19
CA LYS A 209 8.35 3.30 19.65
C LYS A 209 8.04 1.81 19.69
N ILE A 210 8.77 1.01 18.92
CA ILE A 210 8.56 -0.44 18.82
C ILE A 210 8.96 -1.13 20.13
N GLU A 211 8.14 -2.07 20.59
CA GLU A 211 8.42 -2.90 21.76
C GLU A 211 8.63 -4.38 21.38
N PRO A 212 9.28 -5.19 22.23
CA PRO A 212 9.41 -6.62 22.00
C PRO A 212 8.05 -7.29 21.74
N ARG A 213 8.02 -8.28 20.84
CA ARG A 213 6.83 -9.01 20.39
C ARG A 213 5.77 -8.18 19.66
N GLN A 214 5.91 -6.85 19.55
CA GLN A 214 5.01 -6.07 18.70
C GLN A 214 5.24 -6.38 17.23
N ARG A 215 4.13 -6.39 16.49
CA ARG A 215 4.10 -6.61 15.04
C ARG A 215 3.40 -5.42 14.42
N VAL A 216 4.17 -4.55 13.78
CA VAL A 216 3.69 -3.35 13.10
C VAL A 216 3.67 -3.63 11.60
N LYS A 217 2.54 -3.35 10.96
CA LYS A 217 2.41 -3.37 9.50
C LYS A 217 2.32 -1.95 8.97
N ILE A 218 3.05 -1.66 7.91
CA ILE A 218 2.98 -0.40 7.16
C ILE A 218 2.53 -0.74 5.75
N MET A 219 1.23 -0.52 5.50
CA MET A 219 0.57 -0.75 4.23
C MET A 219 0.78 0.46 3.34
N ALA A 220 1.65 0.35 2.34
CA ALA A 220 2.07 1.47 1.52
C ALA A 220 1.54 1.35 0.10
N PHE A 221 1.33 2.48 -0.57
CA PHE A 221 1.22 2.51 -2.03
C PHE A 221 2.56 2.77 -2.72
N ALA A 222 2.56 2.63 -4.04
CA ALA A 222 3.66 2.96 -4.93
C ALA A 222 4.24 4.36 -4.66
N GLY A 223 5.56 4.45 -4.48
CA GLY A 223 6.26 5.73 -4.41
C GLY A 223 6.13 6.49 -3.08
N THR A 224 5.49 5.91 -2.07
CA THR A 224 5.17 6.60 -0.79
C THR A 224 6.31 6.71 0.22
N GLY A 225 7.53 6.34 -0.17
CA GLY A 225 8.71 6.48 0.68
C GLY A 225 8.87 5.40 1.76
N LYS A 226 8.46 4.15 1.51
CA LYS A 226 8.61 2.98 2.41
C LYS A 226 9.99 2.90 3.07
N THR A 227 11.05 2.72 2.26
CA THR A 227 12.42 2.59 2.74
C THR A 227 12.91 3.87 3.42
N SER A 228 12.56 5.05 2.89
CA SER A 228 12.90 6.34 3.52
C SER A 228 12.27 6.49 4.91
N THR A 229 11.04 5.99 5.09
CA THR A 229 10.34 5.99 6.38
C THR A 229 11.08 5.11 7.38
N LEU A 230 11.55 3.93 6.98
CA LEU A 230 12.37 3.06 7.83
C LEU A 230 13.73 3.70 8.19
N VAL A 231 14.36 4.40 7.24
CA VAL A 231 15.62 5.14 7.51
C VAL A 231 15.38 6.19 8.59
N LYS A 232 14.36 7.04 8.41
CA LYS A 232 14.00 8.10 9.37
C LYS A 232 13.57 7.53 10.73
N TYR A 233 12.92 6.36 10.73
CA TYR A 233 12.60 5.63 11.96
C TYR A 233 13.87 5.21 12.71
N ALA A 234 14.85 4.61 12.03
CA ALA A 234 16.11 4.19 12.64
C ALA A 234 16.96 5.38 13.12
N GLU A 235 16.93 6.50 12.39
CA GLU A 235 17.58 7.76 12.81
C GLU A 235 16.96 8.32 14.10
N LYS A 236 15.63 8.25 14.25
CA LYS A 236 14.92 8.73 15.43
C LYS A 236 15.19 7.90 16.69
N PHE A 237 15.47 6.61 16.54
CA PHE A 237 15.77 5.70 17.65
C PHE A 237 17.21 5.18 17.57
N PRO A 238 18.22 6.06 17.77
CA PRO A 238 19.63 5.70 17.58
C PRO A 238 20.13 4.65 18.59
N ASP A 239 19.50 4.57 19.77
CA ASP A 239 19.84 3.62 20.83
C ASP A 239 19.38 2.19 20.53
N LEU A 240 18.44 2.02 19.59
CA LEU A 240 17.93 0.70 19.19
C LEU A 240 18.75 0.13 18.03
N LYS A 241 18.97 -1.19 18.06
CA LYS A 241 19.63 -1.94 17.00
C LYS A 241 18.60 -2.60 16.08
N PHE A 242 18.73 -2.36 14.79
CA PHE A 242 17.79 -2.86 13.79
C PHE A 242 18.45 -3.84 12.82
N LEU A 243 17.69 -4.86 12.43
CA LEU A 243 18.01 -5.70 11.28
C LEU A 243 17.08 -5.33 10.13
N TYR A 244 17.62 -4.79 9.05
CA TYR A 244 16.90 -4.55 7.81
C TYR A 244 17.04 -5.76 6.89
N VAL A 245 15.91 -6.33 6.49
CA VAL A 245 15.84 -7.45 5.57
C VAL A 245 14.96 -7.10 4.37
N ALA A 246 15.46 -7.35 3.17
CA ALA A 246 14.71 -7.20 1.92
C ALA A 246 14.84 -8.45 1.05
N PHE A 247 13.86 -8.66 0.17
CA PHE A 247 13.85 -9.80 -0.75
C PHE A 247 14.97 -9.71 -1.80
N ASN A 248 15.23 -8.52 -2.34
CA ASN A 248 16.21 -8.32 -3.41
C ASN A 248 17.54 -7.76 -2.89
N LYS A 249 18.65 -8.33 -3.37
CA LYS A 249 20.01 -7.86 -3.08
C LYS A 249 20.20 -6.39 -3.47
N ALA A 250 19.65 -5.95 -4.61
CA ALA A 250 19.78 -4.56 -5.05
C ALA A 250 19.16 -3.56 -4.04
N VAL A 251 18.01 -3.91 -3.45
CA VAL A 251 17.35 -3.11 -2.42
C VAL A 251 18.20 -3.06 -1.14
N THR A 252 18.77 -4.21 -0.75
CA THR A 252 19.68 -4.28 0.41
C THR A 252 20.95 -3.44 0.21
N GLU A 253 21.58 -3.49 -0.96
CA GLU A 253 22.78 -2.69 -1.26
C GLU A 253 22.48 -1.20 -1.28
N LYS A 254 21.30 -0.78 -1.76
CA LYS A 254 20.83 0.60 -1.63
C LYS A 254 20.63 0.96 -0.16
N GLY A 255 20.00 0.07 0.61
CA GLY A 255 19.81 0.21 2.06
C GLY A 255 21.11 0.48 2.81
N LYS A 256 22.17 -0.30 2.57
CA LYS A 256 23.49 -0.11 3.19
C LYS A 256 24.08 1.29 3.01
N LYS A 257 23.73 1.99 1.95
CA LYS A 257 24.21 3.34 1.66
C LYS A 257 23.42 4.44 2.39
N VAL A 258 22.18 4.16 2.78
CA VAL A 258 21.23 5.17 3.29
C VAL A 258 20.85 4.97 4.75
N PHE A 259 20.90 3.75 5.28
CA PHE A 259 20.56 3.48 6.67
C PHE A 259 21.68 3.94 7.62
N PRO A 260 21.32 4.42 8.82
CA PRO A 260 22.29 4.76 9.87
C PRO A 260 23.02 3.52 10.42
N ARG A 261 24.10 3.76 11.18
CA ARG A 261 25.03 2.71 11.66
C ARG A 261 24.39 1.69 12.61
N ASN A 262 23.27 2.03 13.25
CA ASN A 262 22.51 1.12 14.11
C ASN A 262 21.66 0.09 13.33
N VAL A 263 21.72 0.09 11.99
CA VAL A 263 20.98 -0.84 11.14
C VAL A 263 21.92 -1.79 10.40
N THR A 264 21.67 -3.09 10.53
CA THR A 264 22.35 -4.12 9.73
C THR A 264 21.49 -4.51 8.53
N CYS A 265 21.99 -4.30 7.30
CA CYS A 265 21.24 -4.61 6.07
C CYS A 265 21.65 -5.96 5.47
N LYS A 266 20.69 -6.89 5.33
CA LYS A 266 20.90 -8.25 4.80
C LYS A 266 19.71 -8.70 3.94
N THR A 267 19.90 -9.76 3.14
CA THR A 267 18.77 -10.56 2.60
C THR A 267 18.57 -11.80 3.46
N PHE A 268 17.37 -12.40 3.44
CA PHE A 268 17.10 -13.67 4.13
C PHE A 268 18.07 -14.77 3.70
N HIS A 269 18.30 -14.92 2.39
CA HIS A 269 19.29 -15.85 1.86
C HIS A 269 20.71 -15.55 2.36
N SER A 270 21.10 -14.29 2.54
CA SER A 270 22.44 -13.95 3.07
C SER A 270 22.62 -14.32 4.55
N LEU A 271 21.55 -14.23 5.35
CA LEU A 271 21.53 -14.69 6.74
C LEU A 271 21.66 -16.21 6.81
N ALA A 272 20.80 -16.92 6.05
CA ALA A 272 20.82 -18.37 5.96
C ALA A 272 22.14 -18.90 5.37
N PHE A 273 22.74 -18.19 4.41
CA PHE A 273 24.04 -18.57 3.84
C PHE A 273 25.16 -18.51 4.88
N GLY A 274 25.15 -17.51 5.76
CA GLY A 274 26.14 -17.39 6.83
C GLY A 274 26.08 -18.56 7.83
N SER A 275 24.87 -19.04 8.14
CA SER A 275 24.63 -20.09 9.13
C SER A 275 24.67 -21.51 8.57
N VAL A 276 24.16 -21.74 7.36
CA VAL A 276 23.97 -23.08 6.79
C VAL A 276 24.65 -23.20 5.44
N GLY A 277 24.44 -22.22 4.55
CA GLY A 277 24.91 -22.31 3.15
C GLY A 277 26.44 -22.38 3.00
N ARG A 278 27.21 -21.77 3.91
CA ARG A 278 28.68 -21.82 3.91
C ARG A 278 29.22 -23.24 3.99
N HIS A 279 28.64 -24.09 4.84
CA HIS A 279 29.06 -25.49 4.98
C HIS A 279 28.92 -26.28 3.66
N TYR A 280 27.84 -26.05 2.91
CA TYR A 280 27.65 -26.66 1.59
C TYR A 280 28.58 -26.07 0.52
N LYS A 281 28.89 -24.77 0.59
CA LYS A 281 29.85 -24.13 -0.32
C LYS A 281 31.25 -24.71 -0.14
N ASP A 282 31.72 -24.80 1.09
CA ASP A 282 33.08 -25.24 1.41
C ASP A 282 33.31 -26.71 1.02
N LYS A 283 32.25 -27.53 1.06
CA LYS A 283 32.24 -28.92 0.58
C LYS A 283 31.98 -29.07 -0.94
N GLY A 284 31.87 -27.97 -1.69
CA GLY A 284 31.60 -28.00 -3.14
C GLY A 284 30.23 -28.54 -3.55
N LYS A 285 29.29 -28.62 -2.61
CA LYS A 285 27.94 -29.20 -2.78
C LYS A 285 26.86 -28.15 -3.07
N LEU A 286 27.21 -26.86 -3.02
CA LEU A 286 26.27 -25.77 -3.24
C LEU A 286 26.06 -25.51 -4.74
N ASN A 287 24.80 -25.45 -5.14
CA ASN A 287 24.37 -24.88 -6.41
C ASN A 287 23.66 -23.55 -6.13
N PHE A 288 24.17 -22.46 -6.70
CA PHE A 288 23.58 -21.12 -6.53
C PHE A 288 22.26 -20.95 -7.30
N SER A 289 21.97 -21.84 -8.26
CA SER A 289 20.72 -21.87 -9.00
C SER A 289 19.80 -23.01 -8.53
N LYS A 290 18.56 -23.00 -9.05
CA LYS A 290 17.65 -24.13 -8.94
C LYS A 290 18.27 -25.38 -9.55
N MET A 291 17.97 -26.55 -8.99
CA MET A 291 18.33 -27.82 -9.61
C MET A 291 17.66 -27.92 -10.99
N SER A 292 18.42 -28.26 -12.02
CA SER A 292 17.83 -28.44 -13.35
C SER A 292 16.92 -29.67 -13.34
N VAL A 293 15.83 -29.62 -14.12
CA VAL A 293 14.93 -30.77 -14.29
C VAL A 293 15.73 -31.99 -14.75
N TYR A 294 16.69 -31.80 -15.66
CA TYR A 294 17.59 -32.87 -16.11
C TYR A 294 18.38 -33.51 -14.95
N SER A 295 18.96 -32.69 -14.07
CA SER A 295 19.69 -33.19 -12.89
C SER A 295 18.77 -34.00 -11.99
N ILE A 296 17.55 -33.54 -11.74
CA ILE A 296 16.57 -34.26 -10.92
C ILE A 296 16.16 -35.57 -11.61
N SER A 297 15.83 -35.53 -12.91
CA SER A 297 15.47 -36.72 -13.70
C SER A 297 16.54 -37.81 -13.66
N SER A 298 17.83 -37.44 -13.64
CA SER A 298 18.95 -38.38 -13.55
C SER A 298 19.08 -39.09 -12.19
N LEU A 299 18.37 -38.60 -11.16
CA LEU A 299 18.33 -39.16 -9.81
C LEU A 299 17.11 -40.06 -9.59
N LEU A 300 16.13 -40.03 -10.50
CA LEU A 300 14.89 -40.80 -10.36
C LEU A 300 15.06 -42.24 -10.83
N ARG A 301 14.31 -43.15 -10.21
CA ARG A 301 14.26 -44.55 -10.64
C ARG A 301 13.49 -44.67 -11.95
N HIS A 302 14.01 -45.47 -12.88
CA HIS A 302 13.34 -45.75 -14.14
C HIS A 302 12.05 -46.56 -13.89
N ARG A 303 10.93 -46.10 -14.45
CA ARG A 303 9.64 -46.78 -14.42
C ARG A 303 9.14 -46.96 -15.84
N LYS A 304 8.74 -48.19 -16.17
CA LYS A 304 8.35 -48.55 -17.53
C LYS A 304 7.08 -47.77 -17.92
N GLY A 305 7.13 -47.07 -19.05
CA GLY A 305 5.98 -46.30 -19.56
C GLY A 305 5.87 -44.87 -19.04
N GLU A 306 6.78 -44.42 -18.17
CA GLU A 306 6.76 -43.07 -17.61
C GLU A 306 7.95 -42.22 -18.09
N SER A 307 7.70 -40.94 -18.34
CA SER A 307 8.77 -40.01 -18.73
C SER A 307 9.52 -39.47 -17.52
N LEU A 308 10.83 -39.75 -17.46
CA LEU A 308 11.73 -39.21 -16.43
C LEU A 308 11.75 -37.67 -16.40
N PHE A 309 11.55 -37.01 -17.54
CA PHE A 309 11.54 -35.55 -17.60
C PHE A 309 10.27 -34.96 -16.98
N VAL A 310 9.10 -35.53 -17.30
CA VAL A 310 7.82 -35.10 -16.69
C VAL A 310 7.87 -35.29 -15.17
N ARG A 311 8.38 -36.44 -14.72
CA ARG A 311 8.54 -36.74 -13.30
C ARG A 311 9.58 -35.87 -12.61
N GLY A 312 10.73 -35.64 -13.26
CA GLY A 312 11.75 -34.71 -12.75
C GLY A 312 11.19 -33.31 -12.57
N LYS A 313 10.28 -32.87 -13.45
CA LYS A 313 9.60 -31.58 -13.33
C LYS A 313 8.64 -31.54 -12.15
N THR A 314 7.80 -32.56 -11.94
CA THR A 314 6.85 -32.60 -10.81
C THR A 314 7.58 -32.70 -9.47
N VAL A 315 8.65 -33.48 -9.39
CA VAL A 315 9.53 -33.55 -8.20
C VAL A 315 10.23 -32.21 -7.95
N SER A 316 10.75 -31.55 -8.99
CA SER A 316 11.32 -30.20 -8.88
C SER A 316 10.32 -29.19 -8.32
N GLN A 317 9.09 -29.18 -8.84
CA GLN A 317 8.03 -28.30 -8.35
C GLN A 317 7.67 -28.61 -6.90
N THR A 318 7.61 -29.89 -6.53
CA THR A 318 7.32 -30.33 -5.16
C THR A 318 8.38 -29.84 -4.17
N LEU A 319 9.66 -29.96 -4.52
CA LEU A 319 10.76 -29.44 -3.71
C LEU A 319 10.69 -27.90 -3.56
N GLU A 320 10.38 -27.18 -4.64
CA GLU A 320 10.23 -25.71 -4.60
C GLU A 320 9.04 -25.27 -3.74
N SER A 321 7.90 -25.94 -3.85
CA SER A 321 6.74 -25.73 -2.98
C SER A 321 7.11 -25.96 -1.51
N PHE A 322 7.83 -27.05 -1.21
CA PHE A 322 8.29 -27.33 0.16
C PHE A 322 9.31 -26.31 0.67
N PHE A 323 10.27 -25.87 -0.16
CA PHE A 323 11.26 -24.88 0.26
C PHE A 323 10.65 -23.51 0.54
N SER A 324 9.53 -23.18 -0.10
CA SER A 324 8.79 -21.94 0.14
C SER A 324 7.74 -22.04 1.25
N SER A 325 7.31 -23.25 1.65
CA SER A 325 6.31 -23.47 2.71
C SER A 325 6.89 -23.35 4.13
N SER A 326 6.01 -23.22 5.12
CA SER A 326 6.37 -23.29 6.55
C SER A 326 6.51 -24.73 7.08
N ASP A 327 6.16 -25.73 6.27
CA ASP A 327 5.97 -27.12 6.72
C ASP A 327 7.29 -27.80 7.11
N GLU A 328 7.27 -28.68 8.09
CA GLU A 328 8.50 -29.34 8.57
C GLU A 328 8.94 -30.48 7.65
N GLU A 329 8.00 -31.10 6.93
CA GLU A 329 8.24 -32.23 6.04
C GLU A 329 7.51 -32.08 4.69
N ILE A 330 7.99 -32.82 3.69
CA ILE A 330 7.37 -32.87 2.36
C ILE A 330 6.11 -33.74 2.44
N CYS A 331 4.96 -33.13 2.20
CA CYS A 331 3.64 -33.78 2.10
C CYS A 331 3.00 -33.65 0.70
N GLU A 332 1.84 -34.31 0.49
CA GLU A 332 1.10 -34.32 -0.77
C GLU A 332 0.62 -32.93 -1.24
N GLU A 333 0.42 -31.97 -0.32
CA GLU A 333 0.00 -30.60 -0.67
C GLU A 333 1.07 -29.81 -1.43
N HIS A 334 2.35 -30.22 -1.33
CA HIS A 334 3.43 -29.61 -2.11
C HIS A 334 3.42 -30.04 -3.58
N THR A 335 2.74 -31.14 -3.91
CA THR A 335 2.70 -31.68 -5.27
C THR A 335 1.78 -30.84 -6.17
N PRO A 336 2.11 -30.67 -7.45
CA PRO A 336 1.23 -29.96 -8.36
C PRO A 336 -0.10 -30.72 -8.54
N LEU A 337 -1.20 -29.98 -8.60
CA LEU A 337 -2.52 -30.56 -8.92
C LEU A 337 -2.58 -31.03 -10.38
N TRP A 338 -1.91 -30.32 -11.28
CA TRP A 338 -1.90 -30.59 -12.71
C TRP A 338 -0.49 -30.64 -13.25
N CYS A 339 -0.20 -31.58 -14.14
CA CYS A 339 1.06 -31.67 -14.86
C CYS A 339 0.83 -31.82 -16.37
N LYS A 340 1.84 -31.44 -17.17
CA LYS A 340 1.84 -31.72 -18.61
C LYS A 340 2.41 -33.11 -18.85
N ASN A 341 1.70 -33.94 -19.59
CA ASN A 341 2.20 -35.24 -20.03
C ASN A 341 3.21 -35.10 -21.18
N THR A 342 3.69 -36.23 -21.71
CA THR A 342 4.65 -36.29 -22.83
C THR A 342 4.13 -35.70 -24.15
N HIS A 343 2.82 -35.57 -24.30
CA HIS A 343 2.16 -34.97 -25.46
C HIS A 343 1.79 -33.49 -25.22
N GLY A 344 2.23 -32.90 -24.10
CA GLY A 344 1.95 -31.51 -23.75
C GLY A 344 0.55 -31.26 -23.20
N MET A 345 -0.29 -32.29 -23.06
CA MET A 345 -1.65 -32.17 -22.53
C MET A 345 -1.62 -32.07 -20.99
N MET A 346 -2.48 -31.19 -20.45
CA MET A 346 -2.65 -31.05 -19.00
C MET A 346 -3.45 -32.25 -18.46
N GLN A 347 -2.93 -32.90 -17.43
CA GLN A 347 -3.56 -34.03 -16.74
C GLN A 347 -3.55 -33.80 -15.23
N LEU A 348 -4.62 -34.24 -14.58
CA LEU A 348 -4.72 -34.21 -13.12
C LEU A 348 -3.76 -35.25 -12.54
N VAL A 349 -2.99 -34.88 -11.53
CA VAL A 349 -2.09 -35.80 -10.83
C VAL A 349 -2.92 -36.66 -9.87
N SER A 350 -2.93 -37.98 -10.07
CA SER A 350 -3.65 -38.91 -9.20
C SER A 350 -3.05 -38.96 -7.79
N ARG A 351 -3.81 -39.43 -6.81
CA ARG A 351 -3.32 -39.56 -5.43
C ARG A 351 -2.13 -40.51 -5.32
N GLU A 352 -2.15 -41.59 -6.11
CA GLU A 352 -1.07 -42.57 -6.17
C GLU A 352 0.22 -41.93 -6.71
N GLU A 353 0.09 -41.11 -7.77
CA GLU A 353 1.22 -40.39 -8.34
C GLU A 353 1.76 -39.32 -7.39
N LYS A 354 0.89 -38.61 -6.66
CA LYS A 354 1.32 -37.68 -5.61
C LYS A 354 2.19 -38.36 -4.56
N LYS A 355 1.80 -39.55 -4.08
CA LYS A 355 2.58 -40.33 -3.11
C LYS A 355 3.97 -40.68 -3.65
N ILE A 356 4.03 -41.09 -4.92
CA ILE A 356 5.29 -41.38 -5.60
C ILE A 356 6.19 -40.14 -5.65
N ILE A 357 5.65 -39.00 -6.09
CA ILE A 357 6.38 -37.73 -6.19
C ILE A 357 6.92 -37.30 -4.82
N VAL A 358 6.11 -37.44 -3.76
CA VAL A 358 6.51 -37.10 -2.39
C VAL A 358 7.68 -37.97 -1.93
N GLU A 359 7.61 -39.29 -2.13
CA GLU A 359 8.68 -40.20 -1.72
C GLU A 359 9.99 -39.93 -2.47
N GLU A 360 9.92 -39.65 -3.77
CA GLU A 360 11.12 -39.26 -4.55
C GLU A 360 11.68 -37.91 -4.12
N ALA A 361 10.82 -36.92 -3.84
CA ALA A 361 11.26 -35.64 -3.33
C ALA A 361 11.91 -35.77 -1.94
N LYS A 362 11.38 -36.63 -1.06
CA LYS A 362 11.97 -36.95 0.25
C LYS A 362 13.34 -37.63 0.10
N GLU A 363 13.48 -38.59 -0.80
CA GLU A 363 14.77 -39.26 -1.07
C GLU A 363 15.83 -38.25 -1.53
N ILE A 364 15.48 -37.38 -2.49
CA ILE A 364 16.37 -36.32 -2.97
C ILE A 364 16.70 -35.33 -1.84
N TRP A 365 15.71 -34.87 -1.09
CA TRP A 365 15.92 -33.94 0.03
C TRP A 365 16.82 -34.53 1.11
N HIS A 366 16.60 -35.80 1.47
CA HIS A 366 17.43 -36.53 2.42
C HIS A 366 18.90 -36.57 1.97
N ASN A 367 19.15 -36.87 0.68
CA ASN A 367 20.50 -36.90 0.13
C ASN A 367 21.11 -35.50 -0.07
N MET A 368 20.31 -34.47 -0.37
CA MET A 368 20.76 -33.07 -0.40
C MET A 368 21.33 -32.64 0.96
N LYS A 369 20.73 -33.07 2.08
CA LYS A 369 21.17 -32.70 3.44
C LYS A 369 22.55 -33.21 3.84
N LYS A 370 22.94 -34.41 3.42
CA LYS A 370 24.21 -35.08 3.84
C LYS A 370 25.46 -34.27 3.43
N LEU A 371 26.29 -33.81 4.37
CA LEU A 371 27.49 -33.04 4.05
C LEU A 371 28.67 -33.90 3.59
N ASP A 372 28.76 -35.13 4.11
CA ASP A 372 29.85 -36.06 3.81
C ASP A 372 29.41 -37.07 2.74
N GLY A 373 30.16 -37.14 1.64
CA GLY A 373 29.90 -38.02 0.51
C GLY A 373 30.58 -37.55 -0.77
N ASP A 374 31.85 -37.93 -0.96
CA ASP A 374 32.61 -37.60 -2.19
C ASP A 374 32.10 -38.38 -3.43
N ALA A 375 31.29 -39.43 -3.25
CA ALA A 375 30.86 -40.33 -4.33
C ALA A 375 29.65 -39.86 -5.17
N GLU A 376 28.81 -38.93 -4.68
CA GLU A 376 27.58 -38.53 -5.39
C GLU A 376 27.34 -37.01 -5.38
N LYS A 377 28.30 -36.22 -5.93
CA LYS A 377 28.16 -34.76 -6.21
C LYS A 377 26.93 -34.36 -7.08
N ARG A 378 26.04 -35.31 -7.37
CA ARG A 378 24.77 -35.17 -8.08
C ARG A 378 23.69 -34.47 -7.24
N TYR A 379 23.64 -34.70 -5.93
CA TYR A 379 22.62 -34.12 -5.05
C TYR A 379 23.05 -32.75 -4.50
N LYS A 380 22.99 -31.70 -5.31
CA LYS A 380 23.45 -30.37 -4.88
C LYS A 380 22.42 -29.66 -4.00
N MET A 381 22.89 -28.94 -2.98
CA MET A 381 22.06 -28.04 -2.17
C MET A 381 21.77 -26.76 -2.94
N THR A 382 20.53 -26.27 -2.95
CA THR A 382 20.15 -25.01 -3.61
C THR A 382 20.10 -23.85 -2.62
N CYS A 383 19.96 -22.62 -3.14
CA CYS A 383 19.75 -21.44 -2.30
C CYS A 383 18.49 -21.54 -1.43
N ASP A 384 17.38 -21.99 -2.01
CA ASP A 384 16.12 -22.15 -1.28
C ASP A 384 16.18 -23.38 -0.36
N GLY A 385 16.96 -24.41 -0.71
CA GLY A 385 17.18 -25.59 0.14
C GLY A 385 17.93 -25.26 1.43
N TYR A 386 19.03 -24.50 1.39
CA TYR A 386 19.70 -24.11 2.64
C TYR A 386 18.88 -23.09 3.44
N LEU A 387 18.07 -22.26 2.76
CA LEU A 387 17.13 -21.36 3.43
C LEU A 387 16.07 -22.18 4.18
N LYS A 388 15.57 -23.25 3.56
CA LYS A 388 14.65 -24.19 4.22
C LYS A 388 15.28 -24.85 5.43
N LEU A 389 16.52 -25.33 5.33
CA LEU A 389 17.25 -25.88 6.50
C LEU A 389 17.40 -24.85 7.62
N TRP A 390 17.70 -23.61 7.28
CA TRP A 390 17.80 -22.53 8.26
C TRP A 390 16.44 -22.22 8.88
N GLN A 391 15.34 -22.23 8.13
CA GLN A 391 13.99 -22.10 8.68
C GLN A 391 13.66 -23.25 9.65
N LEU A 392 13.95 -24.49 9.27
CA LEU A 392 13.71 -25.68 10.09
C LEU A 392 14.54 -25.68 11.39
N SER A 393 15.71 -25.04 11.40
CA SER A 393 16.52 -24.88 12.61
C SER A 393 15.95 -23.86 13.60
N LYS A 394 14.81 -23.21 13.29
CA LYS A 394 14.12 -22.19 14.11
C LYS A 394 15.09 -21.11 14.62
N PRO A 395 15.73 -20.36 13.71
CA PRO A 395 16.85 -19.51 14.03
C PRO A 395 16.38 -18.34 14.91
N GLN A 396 17.22 -17.93 15.84
CA GLN A 396 16.98 -16.75 16.68
C GLN A 396 17.91 -15.62 16.24
N LEU A 397 17.32 -14.55 15.71
CA LEU A 397 18.01 -13.34 15.27
C LEU A 397 18.26 -12.42 16.48
N SER A 398 19.09 -12.90 17.41
CA SER A 398 19.46 -12.16 18.62
C SER A 398 20.35 -10.95 18.31
N GLY A 399 20.36 -9.98 19.22
CA GLY A 399 21.17 -8.76 19.11
C GLY A 399 20.50 -7.58 18.41
N TYR A 400 19.21 -7.71 18.07
CA TYR A 400 18.38 -6.65 17.49
C TYR A 400 17.14 -6.40 18.34
N ASP A 401 16.76 -5.13 18.48
CA ASP A 401 15.55 -4.70 19.17
C ASP A 401 14.33 -4.80 18.25
N ALA A 402 14.53 -4.60 16.95
CA ALA A 402 13.50 -4.86 15.94
C ALA A 402 14.06 -5.26 14.57
N ILE A 403 13.22 -5.94 13.79
CA ILE A 403 13.49 -6.34 12.41
C ILE A 403 12.59 -5.55 11.47
N PHE A 404 13.18 -4.91 10.47
CA PHE A 404 12.46 -4.31 9.36
C PHE A 404 12.42 -5.30 8.20
N VAL A 405 11.22 -5.61 7.71
CA VAL A 405 11.03 -6.44 6.51
C VAL A 405 10.43 -5.56 5.43
N ASP A 406 11.25 -5.24 4.42
CA ASP A 406 10.84 -4.44 3.26
C ASP A 406 10.41 -5.35 2.09
N GLU A 407 9.49 -4.85 1.28
CA GLU A 407 8.74 -5.62 0.27
C GLU A 407 8.11 -6.90 0.86
N ALA A 408 7.50 -6.74 2.05
CA ALA A 408 6.97 -7.87 2.80
C ALA A 408 5.89 -8.66 2.03
N GLN A 409 5.16 -8.04 1.09
CA GLN A 409 4.17 -8.74 0.27
C GLN A 409 4.73 -9.91 -0.55
N ASP A 410 6.04 -9.93 -0.82
CA ASP A 410 6.73 -10.94 -1.62
C ASP A 410 7.48 -11.98 -0.78
N CYS A 411 7.27 -11.99 0.54
CA CYS A 411 7.81 -13.03 1.42
C CYS A 411 7.12 -14.39 1.19
N THR A 412 7.91 -15.46 1.21
CA THR A 412 7.39 -16.84 1.21
C THR A 412 6.97 -17.25 2.63
N PRO A 413 6.03 -18.21 2.79
CA PRO A 413 5.67 -18.75 4.10
C PRO A 413 6.87 -19.20 4.96
N ALA A 414 7.91 -19.76 4.35
CA ALA A 414 9.16 -20.10 5.04
C ALA A 414 9.84 -18.88 5.68
N ILE A 415 9.93 -17.77 4.94
CA ILE A 415 10.48 -16.50 5.45
C ILE A 415 9.59 -15.94 6.55
N VAL A 416 8.27 -16.00 6.37
CA VAL A 416 7.30 -15.53 7.38
C VAL A 416 7.45 -16.32 8.67
N ASP A 417 7.61 -17.64 8.63
CA ASP A 417 7.84 -18.47 9.81
C ASP A 417 9.11 -18.07 10.57
N ILE A 418 10.21 -17.78 9.84
CA ILE A 418 11.44 -17.23 10.44
C ILE A 418 11.15 -15.89 11.11
N VAL A 419 10.47 -14.96 10.45
CA VAL A 419 10.20 -13.62 11.00
C VAL A 419 9.29 -13.69 12.22
N LEU A 420 8.22 -14.49 12.19
CA LEU A 420 7.23 -14.55 13.26
C LEU A 420 7.70 -15.31 14.50
N SER A 421 8.74 -16.13 14.39
CA SER A 421 9.37 -16.82 15.51
C SER A 421 10.33 -15.93 16.33
N GLN A 422 10.58 -14.69 15.90
CA GLN A 422 11.45 -13.75 16.60
C GLN A 422 10.73 -13.09 17.78
N LYS A 423 11.46 -12.86 18.87
CA LYS A 423 10.94 -12.23 20.10
C LYS A 423 11.02 -10.71 20.09
N CYS A 424 11.88 -10.13 19.24
CA CYS A 424 12.05 -8.69 19.09
C CYS A 424 10.84 -8.04 18.39
N GLY A 425 10.84 -6.72 18.27
CA GLY A 425 9.83 -6.02 17.47
C GLY A 425 9.94 -6.37 15.99
N ILE A 426 8.82 -6.33 15.26
CA ILE A 426 8.79 -6.60 13.82
C ILE A 426 8.02 -5.47 13.13
N ILE A 427 8.65 -4.84 12.12
CA ILE A 427 8.02 -3.86 11.25
C ILE A 427 8.01 -4.41 9.82
N LEU A 428 6.83 -4.78 9.34
CA LEU A 428 6.59 -5.23 7.97
C LEU A 428 6.14 -4.04 7.14
N VAL A 429 6.88 -3.70 6.08
CA VAL A 429 6.51 -2.64 5.13
C VAL A 429 6.45 -3.19 3.72
N GLY A 430 5.47 -2.74 2.95
CA GLY A 430 5.33 -3.15 1.57
C GLY A 430 4.06 -2.61 0.93
N ASP A 431 3.92 -2.88 -0.37
CA ASP A 431 2.70 -2.55 -1.11
C ASP A 431 1.94 -3.84 -1.43
N PRO A 432 0.79 -4.10 -0.77
CA PRO A 432 0.04 -5.34 -0.98
C PRO A 432 -0.48 -5.47 -2.42
N HIS A 433 -0.49 -4.41 -3.20
CA HIS A 433 -0.98 -4.41 -4.58
C HIS A 433 0.13 -4.64 -5.61
N GLN A 434 1.40 -4.63 -5.20
CA GLN A 434 2.58 -4.87 -6.05
C GLN A 434 3.20 -6.25 -5.87
N GLN A 435 2.43 -7.23 -5.39
CA GLN A 435 2.91 -8.61 -5.30
C GLN A 435 3.12 -9.20 -6.70
N ILE A 436 4.36 -9.59 -7.00
CA ILE A 436 4.73 -10.15 -8.32
C ILE A 436 5.52 -11.46 -8.23
N TYR A 437 5.91 -11.90 -7.02
CA TYR A 437 6.71 -13.12 -6.83
C TYR A 437 5.87 -14.37 -6.47
N THR A 438 4.58 -14.40 -6.78
CA THR A 438 3.69 -15.56 -6.52
C THR A 438 4.18 -16.85 -7.17
N PHE A 439 4.84 -16.76 -8.33
CA PHE A 439 5.47 -17.90 -9.01
C PHE A 439 6.63 -18.55 -8.23
N ARG A 440 7.11 -17.93 -7.15
CA ARG A 440 8.09 -18.47 -6.20
C ARG A 440 7.46 -18.98 -4.89
N GLY A 441 6.14 -19.08 -4.82
CA GLY A 441 5.41 -19.44 -3.60
C GLY A 441 5.25 -18.29 -2.61
N ALA A 442 5.49 -17.04 -3.03
CA ALA A 442 5.19 -15.88 -2.18
C ALA A 442 3.68 -15.74 -1.97
N VAL A 443 3.27 -15.55 -0.72
CA VAL A 443 1.89 -15.26 -0.33
C VAL A 443 1.87 -13.84 0.23
N ASN A 444 0.77 -13.11 0.02
CA ASN A 444 0.70 -11.70 0.41
C ASN A 444 0.69 -11.58 1.94
N THR A 445 1.90 -11.50 2.49
CA THR A 445 2.20 -11.56 3.93
C THR A 445 1.58 -10.38 4.67
N LEU A 446 1.44 -9.25 3.97
CA LEU A 446 0.81 -8.05 4.52
C LEU A 446 -0.68 -8.26 4.86
N TYR A 447 -1.37 -9.22 4.24
CA TYR A 447 -2.74 -9.57 4.62
C TYR A 447 -2.80 -10.73 5.62
N SER A 448 -1.94 -11.73 5.51
CA SER A 448 -2.04 -12.96 6.32
C SER A 448 -1.46 -12.86 7.73
N VAL A 449 -0.47 -11.99 7.98
CA VAL A 449 0.24 -11.97 9.26
C VAL A 449 -0.59 -11.31 10.38
N PRO A 450 -0.67 -11.87 11.60
CA PRO A 450 -1.25 -11.16 12.74
C PRO A 450 -0.43 -9.91 13.09
N HIS A 451 -1.11 -8.80 13.39
CA HIS A 451 -0.46 -7.54 13.72
C HIS A 451 -1.03 -6.94 15.00
N THR A 452 -0.20 -6.18 15.69
CA THR A 452 -0.61 -5.34 16.83
C THR A 452 -1.04 -3.96 16.37
N HIS A 453 -0.41 -3.44 15.32
CA HIS A 453 -0.64 -2.10 14.79
C HIS A 453 -0.55 -2.11 13.26
N VAL A 454 -1.38 -1.30 12.60
CA VAL A 454 -1.34 -1.05 11.16
C VAL A 454 -1.28 0.45 10.91
N TYR A 455 -0.35 0.84 10.06
CA TYR A 455 -0.22 2.17 9.50
C TYR A 455 -0.38 2.12 7.98
N TYR A 456 -0.69 3.27 7.39
CA TYR A 456 -0.82 3.43 5.95
C TYR A 456 0.10 4.53 5.46
N LEU A 457 0.66 4.37 4.27
CA LEU A 457 1.36 5.42 3.54
C LEU A 457 0.65 5.60 2.19
N THR A 458 0.04 6.76 1.98
CA THR A 458 -0.86 7.01 0.84
C THR A 458 -0.35 8.05 -0.16
N GLN A 459 0.50 8.97 0.27
CA GLN A 459 1.08 10.01 -0.60
C GLN A 459 2.37 9.54 -1.28
N SER A 460 2.35 9.48 -2.60
CA SER A 460 3.50 9.18 -3.46
C SER A 460 4.37 10.41 -3.65
N PHE A 461 5.69 10.25 -3.55
CA PHE A 461 6.67 11.30 -3.87
C PHE A 461 7.27 11.15 -5.27
N ARG A 462 6.73 10.24 -6.09
CA ARG A 462 7.28 9.90 -7.41
C ARG A 462 6.51 10.55 -8.56
N PHE A 463 5.22 10.79 -8.38
CA PHE A 463 4.34 11.26 -9.43
C PHE A 463 3.21 12.11 -8.86
N GLY A 464 2.72 13.04 -9.68
CA GLY A 464 1.65 13.96 -9.32
C GLY A 464 0.23 13.37 -9.41
N PRO A 465 -0.80 14.21 -9.17
CA PRO A 465 -2.19 13.78 -9.00
C PRO A 465 -2.78 13.03 -10.20
N GLU A 466 -2.40 13.37 -11.43
CA GLU A 466 -2.99 12.75 -12.62
C GLU A 466 -2.60 11.27 -12.78
N ILE A 467 -1.34 10.94 -12.54
CA ILE A 467 -0.87 9.54 -12.55
C ILE A 467 -1.44 8.80 -11.34
N ALA A 468 -1.50 9.45 -10.19
CA ALA A 468 -2.07 8.89 -8.97
C ALA A 468 -3.56 8.55 -9.13
N TYR A 469 -4.34 9.40 -9.82
CA TYR A 469 -5.74 9.14 -10.18
C TYR A 469 -5.89 7.88 -11.02
N VAL A 470 -5.07 7.73 -12.07
CA VAL A 470 -5.11 6.53 -12.92
C VAL A 470 -4.78 5.29 -12.10
N GLY A 471 -3.73 5.35 -11.28
CA GLY A 471 -3.35 4.26 -10.39
C GLY A 471 -4.47 3.88 -9.40
N ALA A 472 -5.08 4.87 -8.73
CA ALA A 472 -6.20 4.67 -7.83
C ALA A 472 -7.41 4.06 -8.54
N THR A 473 -7.70 4.50 -9.77
CA THR A 473 -8.82 3.98 -10.58
C THR A 473 -8.59 2.52 -10.98
N ILE A 474 -7.38 2.14 -11.35
CA ILE A 474 -7.05 0.72 -11.64
C ILE A 474 -7.20 -0.13 -10.37
N LEU A 475 -6.75 0.36 -9.22
CA LEU A 475 -6.91 -0.35 -7.95
C LEU A 475 -8.38 -0.52 -7.55
N ASP A 476 -9.21 0.49 -7.81
CA ASP A 476 -10.66 0.40 -7.59
C ASP A 476 -11.30 -0.62 -8.53
N VAL A 477 -11.15 -0.45 -9.84
CA VAL A 477 -11.83 -1.28 -10.84
C VAL A 477 -11.37 -2.75 -10.77
N CYS A 478 -10.08 -2.99 -10.60
CA CYS A 478 -9.54 -4.36 -10.64
C CYS A 478 -9.54 -5.05 -9.26
N LYS A 479 -9.49 -4.30 -8.15
CA LYS A 479 -9.32 -4.87 -6.80
C LYS A 479 -10.34 -4.37 -5.77
N GLY A 480 -11.27 -3.50 -6.14
CA GLY A 480 -12.29 -2.95 -5.24
C GLY A 480 -11.74 -2.02 -4.14
N ILE A 481 -10.54 -1.47 -4.31
CA ILE A 481 -9.90 -0.64 -3.28
C ILE A 481 -10.46 0.78 -3.34
N ARG A 482 -11.43 1.07 -2.44
CA ARG A 482 -12.15 2.35 -2.39
C ARG A 482 -11.98 3.13 -1.08
N ASN A 483 -11.56 2.47 -0.01
CA ASN A 483 -11.45 3.04 1.34
C ASN A 483 -10.13 3.76 1.61
N LYS A 484 -9.15 3.62 0.70
CA LYS A 484 -7.85 4.29 0.73
C LYS A 484 -7.51 4.75 -0.67
N THR A 485 -7.00 5.97 -0.79
CA THR A 485 -6.75 6.61 -2.09
C THR A 485 -5.26 6.93 -2.21
N LEU A 486 -4.67 6.56 -3.35
CA LEU A 486 -3.32 6.95 -3.71
C LEU A 486 -3.29 8.44 -4.07
N VAL A 487 -2.49 9.21 -3.35
CA VAL A 487 -2.33 10.65 -3.54
C VAL A 487 -0.99 10.91 -4.23
N GLY A 488 -0.97 11.68 -5.31
CA GLY A 488 0.28 12.12 -5.95
C GLY A 488 0.85 13.35 -5.25
N GLY A 489 2.13 13.35 -4.92
CA GLY A 489 2.81 14.44 -4.19
C GLY A 489 3.40 15.51 -5.09
#